data_AF-A0A3P7M1R7-F1
#
_entry.id   AF-A0A3P7M1R7-F1
#
_cell.length_a   1.000
_cell.length_b   1.000
_cell.length_c   1.000
_cell.angle_alpha   90.00
_cell.angle_beta   90.00
_cell.angle_gamma   90.00
#
_symmetry.space_group_name_H-M   'P 1'
#
loop_
_entity.id
_entity.type
_entity.pdbx_description
1 polymer ?
#
loop_
_entity_poly.entity_id
_entity_poly.type
_entity_poly.pdbx_seq_one_letter_code
_entity_poly.pdbx_strand_id
1 'polypeptide(L)'
;MSLWVDRYRPKKLSELTYHLEQACDLAELVKTEDFPHLLVYGPTGAGKRTRIHCILRELYGAGAERLRLDKKSLTTPSNRKIEIDTVSSNYHIEINPGEVGIYDRVVVQEVIKQMAQTTQIASATQKSFKGEEAPLCKLLLTYSQLLVVFAIN
;
A
#
# COMPACT_ATOMS: atom_id res chain seq x y z
N MET A 1 17.46 -1.17 18.42
CA MET A 1 16.44 -1.59 19.42
C MET A 1 15.07 -1.21 18.89
N SER A 2 14.10 -2.12 18.85
CA SER A 2 12.73 -1.82 18.39
C SER A 2 11.95 -1.10 19.49
N LEU A 3 11.18 -0.08 19.11
CA LEU A 3 10.19 0.53 20.01
C LEU A 3 9.12 -0.51 20.39
N TRP A 4 8.59 -0.42 21.61
CA TRP A 4 7.54 -1.33 22.08
C TRP A 4 6.27 -1.20 21.25
N VAL A 5 5.99 0.02 20.76
CA VAL A 5 4.85 0.32 19.87
C VAL A 5 4.90 -0.54 18.59
N ASP A 6 6.08 -0.75 18.03
CA ASP A 6 6.23 -1.59 16.83
C ASP A 6 6.27 -3.08 17.15
N ARG A 7 6.78 -3.44 18.34
CA ARG A 7 6.80 -4.84 18.81
C ARG A 7 5.39 -5.40 19.04
N TYR A 8 4.49 -4.59 19.62
CA TYR A 8 3.13 -4.99 19.95
C TYR A 8 2.09 -4.54 18.92
N ARG A 9 2.53 -4.04 17.76
CA ARG A 9 1.61 -3.70 16.68
C ARG A 9 0.93 -5.00 16.19
N PRO A 10 -0.41 -5.09 16.22
CA PRO A 10 -1.11 -6.28 15.72
C PRO A 10 -0.79 -6.46 14.25
N LYS A 11 -0.59 -7.71 13.85
CA LYS A 11 -0.22 -8.05 12.47
C LYS A 11 -1.35 -8.75 11.71
N LYS A 12 -2.33 -9.30 12.42
CA LYS A 12 -3.54 -9.93 11.85
C LYS A 12 -4.77 -9.10 12.16
N LEU A 13 -5.82 -9.20 11.33
CA LEU A 13 -7.09 -8.53 11.66
C LEU A 13 -7.72 -9.08 12.94
N SER A 14 -7.53 -10.37 13.22
CA SER A 14 -7.99 -11.02 14.46
C SER A 14 -7.31 -10.52 15.75
N GLU A 15 -6.16 -9.87 15.64
CA GLU A 15 -5.41 -9.33 16.79
C GLU A 15 -5.81 -7.89 17.13
N LEU A 16 -6.71 -7.27 16.34
CA LEU A 16 -7.21 -5.93 16.59
C LEU A 16 -8.09 -5.92 17.85
N THR A 17 -7.84 -4.95 18.74
CA THR A 17 -8.55 -4.86 20.03
C THR A 17 -9.81 -3.98 19.97
N TYR A 18 -9.96 -3.14 18.93
CA TYR A 18 -11.02 -2.14 18.82
C TYR A 18 -11.65 -2.12 17.42
N HIS A 19 -12.93 -1.72 17.37
CA HIS A 19 -13.86 -1.87 16.25
C HIS A 19 -13.76 -3.25 15.58
N LEU A 20 -14.15 -4.28 16.34
CA LEU A 20 -14.11 -5.69 15.92
C LEU A 20 -15.04 -5.98 14.73
N GLU A 21 -16.22 -5.35 14.69
CA GLU A 21 -17.17 -5.47 13.59
C GLU A 21 -16.54 -5.05 12.25
N GLN A 22 -15.93 -3.86 12.22
CA GLN A 22 -15.20 -3.38 11.05
C GLN A 22 -14.01 -4.30 10.68
N ALA A 23 -13.37 -4.92 11.66
CA ALA A 23 -12.29 -5.88 11.39
C ALA A 23 -12.81 -7.16 10.74
N CYS A 24 -14.00 -7.63 11.14
CA CYS A 24 -14.70 -8.73 10.48
C CYS A 24 -15.09 -8.38 9.05
N ASP A 25 -15.69 -7.21 8.83
CA ASP A 25 -16.08 -6.75 7.48
C ASP A 25 -14.86 -6.67 6.54
N LEU A 26 -13.73 -6.16 7.05
CA LEU A 26 -12.48 -6.11 6.30
C LEU A 26 -11.91 -7.51 6.03
N ALA A 27 -12.03 -8.44 6.98
CA ALA A 27 -11.59 -9.82 6.80
C ALA A 27 -12.46 -10.58 5.79
N GLU A 28 -13.75 -10.26 5.67
CA GLU A 28 -14.62 -10.76 4.60
C GLU A 28 -14.26 -10.13 3.26
N LEU A 29 -14.02 -8.82 3.22
CA LEU A 29 -13.63 -8.11 2.01
C LEU A 29 -12.33 -8.67 1.40
N VAL A 30 -11.37 -9.06 2.22
CA VAL A 30 -10.10 -9.64 1.77
C VAL A 30 -10.24 -11.03 1.15
N LYS A 31 -11.31 -11.76 1.49
CA LYS A 31 -11.59 -13.09 0.91
C LYS A 31 -12.21 -13.00 -0.48
N THR A 32 -12.77 -11.85 -0.83
CA THR A 32 -13.33 -11.59 -2.16
C THR A 32 -12.19 -11.42 -3.16
N GLU A 33 -12.31 -12.03 -4.34
CA GLU A 33 -11.30 -11.94 -5.41
C GLU A 33 -11.13 -10.51 -5.92
N ASP A 34 -12.22 -9.73 -5.96
CA ASP A 34 -12.20 -8.33 -6.36
C ASP A 34 -12.07 -7.41 -5.15
N PHE A 35 -10.90 -6.77 -5.01
CA PHE A 35 -10.61 -5.86 -3.92
C PHE A 35 -10.79 -4.41 -4.35
N PRO A 36 -11.76 -3.67 -3.80
CA PRO A 36 -12.03 -2.30 -4.20
C PRO A 36 -10.95 -1.31 -3.73
N HIS A 37 -10.94 -0.12 -4.31
CA HIS A 37 -10.19 1.00 -3.75
C HIS A 37 -10.76 1.36 -2.37
N LEU A 38 -9.88 1.56 -1.38
CA LEU A 38 -10.29 1.89 -0.02
C LEU A 38 -9.87 3.30 0.37
N LEU A 39 -10.78 4.01 1.02
CA LEU A 39 -10.52 5.28 1.66
C LEU A 39 -10.62 5.10 3.19
N VAL A 40 -9.47 5.09 3.87
CA VAL A 40 -9.40 4.93 5.32
C VAL A 40 -9.10 6.28 5.95
N TYR A 41 -10.04 6.82 6.72
CA TYR A 41 -9.91 8.11 7.41
C TYR A 41 -10.15 7.97 8.90
N GLY A 42 -9.74 8.99 9.67
CA GLY A 42 -9.93 9.03 11.13
C GLY A 42 -8.83 9.83 11.84
N PRO A 43 -8.87 9.94 13.17
CA PRO A 43 -7.86 10.68 13.93
C PRO A 43 -6.48 10.01 13.86
N THR A 44 -5.43 10.80 14.10
CA THR A 44 -4.05 10.28 14.19
C THR A 44 -3.96 9.32 15.38
N GLY A 45 -3.32 8.17 15.19
CA GLY A 45 -3.20 7.15 16.24
C GLY A 45 -4.35 6.13 16.31
N ALA A 46 -5.41 6.25 15.51
CA ALA A 46 -6.50 5.26 15.44
C ALA A 46 -6.13 3.92 14.75
N GLY A 47 -4.83 3.67 14.51
CA GLY A 47 -4.35 2.43 13.88
C GLY A 47 -4.73 2.22 12.42
N LYS A 48 -5.06 3.28 11.67
CA LYS A 48 -5.38 3.21 10.23
C LYS A 48 -4.31 2.45 9.44
N ARG A 49 -3.04 2.85 9.60
CA ARG A 49 -1.89 2.20 8.95
C ARG A 49 -1.74 0.74 9.38
N THR A 50 -1.98 0.45 10.66
CA THR A 50 -1.94 -0.92 11.19
C THR A 50 -2.97 -1.82 10.51
N ARG A 51 -4.21 -1.34 10.34
CA ARG A 51 -5.29 -2.11 9.68
C ARG A 51 -4.95 -2.42 8.23
N ILE A 52 -4.45 -1.44 7.49
CA ILE A 52 -4.03 -1.64 6.10
C ILE A 52 -2.87 -2.63 6.01
N HIS A 53 -1.93 -2.59 6.95
CA HIS A 53 -0.86 -3.58 7.00
C HIS A 53 -1.38 -4.98 7.29
N CYS A 54 -2.37 -5.13 8.19
CA CYS A 54 -3.04 -6.41 8.41
C CYS A 54 -3.75 -6.90 7.13
N ILE A 55 -4.44 -6.03 6.41
CA ILE A 55 -5.09 -6.35 5.13
C ILE A 55 -4.07 -6.82 4.09
N LEU A 56 -2.96 -6.08 3.92
CA LEU A 56 -1.89 -6.44 3.00
C LEU A 56 -1.25 -7.79 3.36
N ARG A 57 -1.12 -8.08 4.66
CA ARG A 57 -0.61 -9.36 5.13
C ARG A 57 -1.60 -10.50 4.86
N GLU A 58 -2.90 -10.27 4.99
CA GLU A 58 -3.90 -11.30 4.66
C GLU A 58 -3.98 -11.58 3.15
N LEU A 59 -3.79 -10.56 2.31
CA LEU A 59 -3.77 -10.69 0.85
C LEU A 59 -2.50 -11.36 0.31
N TYR A 60 -1.31 -10.90 0.74
CA TYR A 60 -0.02 -11.30 0.15
C TYR A 60 0.86 -12.12 1.10
N GLY A 61 0.37 -12.40 2.31
CA GLY A 61 1.13 -13.09 3.35
C GLY A 61 2.24 -12.23 3.97
N ALA A 62 3.16 -12.91 4.66
CA ALA A 62 4.30 -12.26 5.34
C ALA A 62 5.29 -11.56 4.38
N GLY A 63 5.19 -11.80 3.07
CA GLY A 63 6.03 -11.15 2.07
C GLY A 63 5.79 -9.65 1.96
N ALA A 64 4.58 -9.18 2.26
CA ALA A 64 4.25 -7.75 2.28
C ALA A 64 4.95 -7.00 3.43
N GLU A 65 5.40 -7.65 4.50
CA GLU A 65 6.10 -6.94 5.59
C GLU A 65 7.52 -6.51 5.19
N ARG A 66 8.05 -7.04 4.08
CA ARG A 66 9.39 -6.71 3.60
C ARG A 66 9.35 -5.41 2.82
N LEU A 67 9.68 -4.33 3.51
CA LEU A 67 9.74 -2.98 2.97
C LEU A 67 11.18 -2.60 2.60
N ARG A 68 11.33 -1.88 1.50
CA ARG A 68 12.57 -1.25 1.04
C ARG A 68 12.31 0.24 0.87
N LEU A 69 13.29 1.06 1.22
CA LEU A 69 13.26 2.49 0.99
C LEU A 69 13.93 2.77 -0.35
N ASP A 70 13.16 3.28 -1.31
CA ASP A 70 13.62 3.62 -2.64
C ASP A 70 13.40 5.11 -2.90
N LYS A 71 14.40 5.77 -3.49
CA LYS A 71 14.28 7.15 -3.95
C LYS A 71 13.85 7.16 -5.41
N LYS A 72 12.67 7.73 -5.69
CA LYS A 72 12.20 7.92 -7.05
C LYS A 72 12.43 9.35 -7.50
N SER A 73 13.18 9.51 -8.59
CA SER A 73 13.34 10.78 -9.29
C SER A 73 12.27 10.90 -10.38
N LEU A 74 11.35 11.84 -10.23
CA LEU A 74 10.29 12.15 -11.19
C LEU A 74 10.60 13.49 -11.87
N THR A 75 10.35 13.57 -13.18
CA THR A 75 10.43 14.82 -13.93
C THR A 75 9.04 15.43 -14.03
N THR A 76 8.89 16.67 -13.58
CA THR A 76 7.64 17.41 -13.79
C THR A 76 7.48 17.81 -15.26
N PRO A 77 6.24 18.10 -15.72
CA PRO A 77 6.01 18.73 -17.02
C PRO A 77 6.79 20.04 -17.23
N SER A 78 7.14 20.72 -16.14
CA SER A 78 7.98 21.92 -16.12
C SER A 78 9.49 21.63 -16.14
N ASN A 79 9.89 20.39 -16.42
CA ASN A 79 11.27 19.92 -16.52
C ASN A 79 12.11 20.07 -15.23
N ARG A 80 11.44 20.20 -14.08
CA ARG A 80 12.09 20.14 -12.75
C ARG A 80 12.13 18.70 -12.28
N LYS A 81 13.30 18.25 -11.80
CA LYS A 81 13.45 16.96 -11.14
C LYS A 81 13.01 17.06 -9.70
N ILE A 82 12.16 16.13 -9.28
CA ILE A 82 11.65 15.98 -7.93
C ILE A 82 12.10 14.60 -7.44
N GLU A 83 12.69 14.55 -6.25
CA GLU A 83 13.06 13.30 -5.59
C GLU A 83 12.09 13.03 -4.44
N ILE A 84 11.58 11.82 -4.36
CA ILE A 84 10.60 11.41 -3.35
C ILE A 84 11.04 10.09 -2.75
N ASP A 85 10.95 10.01 -1.43
CA ASP A 85 11.16 8.78 -0.71
C ASP A 85 9.89 7.93 -0.81
N THR A 86 10.04 6.73 -1.36
CA THR A 86 8.97 5.75 -1.51
C THR A 86 9.33 4.51 -0.72
N VAL A 87 8.35 3.92 -0.05
CA VAL A 87 8.54 2.65 0.65
C VAL A 87 7.91 1.57 -0.20
N SER A 88 8.74 0.77 -0.86
CA SER A 88 8.30 -0.27 -1.77
C SER A 88 8.37 -1.64 -1.10
N SER A 89 7.42 -2.50 -1.43
CA SER A 89 7.49 -3.94 -1.22
C SER A 89 7.37 -4.63 -2.58
N ASN A 90 7.44 -5.95 -2.60
CA ASN A 90 7.20 -6.72 -3.81
C ASN A 90 5.74 -6.61 -4.31
N TYR A 91 4.80 -6.17 -3.44
CA TYR A 91 3.36 -6.19 -3.73
C TYR A 91 2.66 -4.83 -3.59
N HIS A 92 3.30 -3.85 -2.95
CA HIS A 92 2.70 -2.53 -2.73
C HIS A 92 3.77 -1.44 -2.67
N ILE A 93 3.35 -0.21 -2.89
CA ILE A 93 4.19 0.99 -2.77
C ILE A 93 3.48 1.98 -1.87
N GLU A 94 4.13 2.43 -0.81
CA GLU A 94 3.68 3.55 0.02
C GLU A 94 4.38 4.84 -0.40
N ILE A 95 3.60 5.89 -0.61
CA ILE A 95 4.09 7.23 -0.97
C ILE A 95 3.37 8.29 -0.14
N ASN A 96 4.13 9.29 0.29
CA ASN A 96 3.61 10.50 0.90
C ASN A 96 3.71 11.69 -0.07
N PRO A 97 2.71 11.91 -0.95
CA PRO A 97 2.76 13.00 -1.93
C PRO A 97 2.71 14.39 -1.28
N GLY A 98 2.31 14.51 0.00
CA GLY A 98 2.29 15.77 0.74
C GLY A 98 3.68 16.40 0.93
N GLU A 99 4.75 15.60 0.87
CA GLU A 99 6.14 16.09 0.96
C GLU A 99 6.55 16.96 -0.23
N VAL A 100 5.81 16.86 -1.33
CA VAL A 100 6.14 17.51 -2.62
C VAL A 100 5.36 18.81 -2.83
N GLY A 101 4.48 19.17 -1.87
CA GLY A 101 3.69 20.39 -1.93
C GLY A 101 2.78 20.44 -3.16
N ILE A 102 2.97 21.46 -4.02
CA ILE A 102 2.06 21.79 -5.14
C ILE A 102 2.09 20.74 -6.27
N TYR A 103 3.12 19.89 -6.32
CA TYR A 103 3.28 18.89 -7.38
C TYR A 103 2.71 17.51 -7.03
N ASP A 104 2.01 17.37 -5.91
CA ASP A 104 1.36 16.13 -5.45
C ASP A 104 0.55 15.43 -6.56
N ARG A 105 -0.24 16.18 -7.34
CA ARG A 105 -1.02 15.66 -8.46
C ARG A 105 -0.15 15.01 -9.52
N VAL A 106 0.96 15.65 -9.88
CA VAL A 106 1.89 15.16 -10.91
C VAL A 106 2.56 13.87 -10.42
N VAL A 107 2.94 13.83 -9.14
CA VAL A 107 3.55 12.66 -8.51
C VAL A 107 2.61 11.47 -8.54
N VAL A 108 1.38 11.65 -8.07
CA VAL A 108 0.38 10.56 -8.03
C VAL A 108 0.10 10.05 -9.43
N GLN A 109 -0.08 10.95 -10.40
CA GLN A 109 -0.31 10.57 -11.80
C GLN A 109 0.85 9.77 -12.39
N GLU A 110 2.09 10.22 -12.20
CA GLU A 110 3.26 9.56 -12.78
C GLU A 110 3.54 8.22 -12.10
N VAL A 111 3.34 8.11 -10.79
CA VAL A 111 3.48 6.84 -10.07
C VAL A 111 2.45 5.82 -10.58
N ILE A 112 1.18 6.21 -10.68
CA ILE A 112 0.13 5.31 -11.19
C ILE A 112 0.46 4.86 -12.61
N LYS A 113 0.94 5.77 -13.46
CA LYS A 113 1.38 5.46 -14.82
C LYS A 113 2.54 4.48 -14.86
N GLN A 114 3.56 4.66 -14.02
CA GLN A 114 4.69 3.73 -13.92
C GLN A 114 4.27 2.35 -13.42
N MET A 115 3.36 2.29 -12.44
CA MET A 115 2.84 1.03 -11.91
C MET A 115 2.07 0.26 -12.99
N ALA A 116 1.22 0.94 -13.76
CA ALA A 116 0.50 0.35 -14.90
C ALA A 116 1.45 -0.15 -16.01
N GLN A 117 2.59 0.53 -16.23
CA GLN A 117 3.58 0.12 -17.23
C GLN A 117 4.38 -1.12 -16.81
N THR A 118 4.56 -1.35 -15.50
CA THR A 118 5.39 -2.45 -14.99
C THR A 118 4.71 -3.82 -15.18
N THR A 119 3.39 -3.86 -15.31
CA THR A 119 2.59 -5.10 -15.40
C THR A 119 2.72 -5.84 -16.74
N GLN A 120 3.26 -5.21 -17.80
CA GLN A 120 3.29 -5.83 -19.14
C GLN A 120 4.39 -6.88 -19.38
N ILE A 121 5.19 -7.27 -18.37
CA ILE A 121 6.36 -8.16 -18.57
C ILE A 121 6.16 -9.58 -17.95
N ALA A 122 5.06 -9.85 -17.25
CA ALA A 122 4.87 -11.13 -16.55
C ALA A 122 4.23 -12.28 -17.37
N SER A 123 4.30 -12.25 -18.70
CA SER A 123 3.75 -13.34 -19.53
C SER A 123 4.63 -14.60 -19.64
N ALA A 124 5.87 -14.58 -19.13
CA ALA A 124 6.86 -15.64 -19.44
C ALA A 124 7.39 -16.48 -18.25
N THR A 125 7.05 -16.19 -16.99
CA THR A 125 7.67 -16.93 -15.87
C THR A 125 6.72 -17.17 -14.68
N GLN A 126 5.59 -17.82 -14.93
CA GLN A 126 4.77 -18.38 -13.86
C GLN A 126 5.43 -19.66 -13.31
N LYS A 127 6.11 -19.56 -12.16
CA LYS A 127 6.26 -20.71 -11.26
C LYS A 127 5.03 -20.74 -10.35
N SER A 128 4.28 -21.83 -10.47
CA SER A 128 3.05 -22.14 -9.72
C SER A 128 3.21 -21.86 -8.22
N PHE A 129 2.62 -20.76 -7.76
CA PHE A 129 2.21 -20.58 -6.38
C PHE A 129 0.78 -21.10 -6.27
N LYS A 130 0.52 -21.90 -5.26
CA LYS A 130 -0.80 -22.48 -4.98
C LYS A 130 -1.70 -21.33 -4.50
N GLY A 131 -2.54 -20.84 -5.39
CA GLY A 131 -3.41 -19.66 -5.24
C GLY A 131 -3.36 -18.85 -6.53
N GLU A 132 -4.37 -19.02 -7.38
CA GLU A 132 -4.54 -18.32 -8.66
C GLU A 132 -4.40 -16.79 -8.53
N GLU A 133 -3.68 -16.23 -9.52
CA GLU A 133 -3.50 -14.83 -9.91
C GLU A 133 -3.68 -13.69 -8.88
N ALA A 134 -2.58 -12.98 -8.57
CA ALA A 134 -2.67 -11.55 -8.24
C ALA A 134 -1.33 -10.81 -8.48
N PRO A 135 -1.05 -10.28 -9.69
CA PRO A 135 -0.11 -9.17 -9.84
C PRO A 135 -0.81 -7.83 -9.50
N LEU A 136 -1.55 -7.79 -8.39
CA LEU A 136 -2.19 -6.57 -7.91
C LEU A 136 -1.15 -5.72 -7.18
N CYS A 137 -0.61 -4.70 -7.84
CA CYS A 137 0.32 -3.76 -7.23
C CYS A 137 -0.50 -2.67 -6.52
N LYS A 138 -0.58 -2.72 -5.18
CA LYS A 138 -1.40 -1.75 -4.41
C LYS A 138 -0.61 -0.49 -4.10
N LEU A 139 -1.14 0.68 -4.49
CA LEU A 139 -0.56 1.97 -4.13
C LEU A 139 -1.23 2.49 -2.85
N LEU A 140 -0.42 2.77 -1.84
CA LEU A 140 -0.83 3.36 -0.57
C LEU A 140 -0.39 4.81 -0.54
N LEU A 141 -1.36 5.73 -0.60
CA LEU A 141 -1.12 7.15 -0.39
C LEU A 141 -1.37 7.49 1.07
N THR A 142 -0.33 7.92 1.77
CA THR A 142 -0.44 8.38 3.14
C THR A 142 -0.48 9.90 3.18
N TYR A 143 -1.59 10.46 3.65
CA TYR A 143 -1.72 11.87 4.04
C TYR A 143 -1.93 11.95 5.57
N SER A 144 -1.70 13.13 6.16
CA SER A 144 -1.64 13.33 7.62
C SER A 144 -2.81 12.74 8.42
N GLN A 145 -4.01 12.65 7.84
CA GLN A 145 -5.19 12.02 8.48
C GLN A 145 -5.93 11.01 7.60
N LEU A 146 -5.51 10.86 6.35
CA LEU A 146 -6.23 10.11 5.32
C LEU A 146 -5.28 9.14 4.66
N LEU A 147 -5.70 7.88 4.51
CA LEU A 147 -4.92 6.86 3.82
C LEU A 147 -5.77 6.28 2.70
N VAL A 148 -5.28 6.42 1.47
CA VAL A 148 -5.96 5.93 0.26
C VAL A 148 -5.23 4.71 -0.24
N VAL A 149 -5.98 3.63 -0.43
CA VAL A 149 -5.49 2.37 -1.00
C VAL A 149 -6.05 2.24 -2.40
N PHE A 150 -5.18 2.33 -3.40
CA PHE A 150 -5.55 2.05 -4.78
C PHE A 150 -5.17 0.61 -5.14
N ALA A 151 -6.16 -0.23 -5.44
CA ALA A 151 -5.96 -1.47 -6.17
C ALA A 151 -5.80 -1.18 -7.66
N ILE A 152 -4.58 -1.33 -8.20
CA ILE A 152 -4.33 -1.19 -9.64
C ILE A 152 -4.31 -2.61 -10.22
N ASN A 153 -5.37 -2.96 -10.95
CA ASN A 153 -5.47 -4.18 -11.78
C ASN A 153 -4.79 -3.96 -13.13
#